data_AF-T2GB25-F1
#
_entry.id   AF-T2GB25-F1
#
_cell.length_a   1.000
_cell.length_b   1.000
_cell.length_c   1.000
_cell.angle_alpha   90.00
_cell.angle_beta   90.00
_cell.angle_gamma   90.00
#
_symmetry.space_group_name_H-M   'P 1'
#
loop_
_entity.id
_entity.type
_entity.pdbx_description
1 polymer ?
#
loop_
_entity_poly.entity_id
_entity_poly.type
_entity_poly.pdbx_seq_one_letter_code
_entity_poly.pdbx_strand_id
1 'polypeptide(L)'
;MARLDDIRCLSFAEQMRLLMEAQAHLDEEDLPALLGLAVTPLGDAAVDSMARGVLRALLLAHPRCLARALEHDSPQVQRAAVHAAASLNAAASGAQDALESLVALARDARQAEAQSELLLEALTALAQLNLDMLRQADALAVFRTYLAHPDTLISGVCLSMIGALQDCQSLPALRELLDRFAVAGKGCSDLMCEAPLWNAMDALSDLAVAQCPGALEELARHMRHPNATTRRQVHDALASHGEKALPLLVKALRSADPDMTIMAANLLGRIAHKRGVDAILDGLESGHLATPNQRFAAYEALGRIPSLTGKMYLLTAWESESDPAGCIALVQALESQFVPAMGERLVGPVLSADPARQAHMVCALATASAPPLLHAMHGVAALREKIVDHLLQEGDPEAIARHRACLESLGELAAAQRLAARQDEPPAAGRHTRLLAIDDSAAMRSFYQGAGPGLDMEVLVAEHGQHGLSLLNAGAHVHCVVVDMNMPVMDGITFVRHLRSRSVFRELPVIMATTESTAEQREQAVQAGVDEFLKKPFTMHALQSTIARLLHT
;
A
#
# COMPACT_ATOMS: atom_id res chain seq x y z
N MET A 1 -25.82 12.56 56.90
CA MET A 1 -25.54 11.75 55.70
C MET A 1 -24.06 11.48 55.68
N ALA A 2 -23.65 10.26 55.33
CA ALA A 2 -22.23 9.93 55.22
C ALA A 2 -21.58 10.82 54.15
N ARG A 3 -20.40 11.37 54.44
CA ARG A 3 -19.63 12.15 53.46
C ARG A 3 -18.71 11.22 52.69
N LEU A 4 -18.28 11.66 51.51
CA LEU A 4 -17.33 10.92 50.68
C LEU A 4 -15.99 10.68 51.39
N ASP A 5 -15.64 11.52 52.36
CA ASP A 5 -14.50 11.36 53.27
C ASP A 5 -14.51 10.03 54.06
N ASP A 6 -15.70 9.52 54.40
CA ASP A 6 -15.87 8.30 55.22
C ASP A 6 -16.01 7.02 54.38
N ILE A 7 -15.91 7.11 53.05
CA ILE A 7 -16.28 6.03 52.11
C ILE A 7 -15.55 4.70 52.37
N ARG A 8 -14.33 4.74 52.90
CA ARG A 8 -13.52 3.55 53.22
C ARG A 8 -14.13 2.65 54.29
N CYS A 9 -14.93 3.22 55.19
CA CYS A 9 -15.52 2.52 56.32
C CYS A 9 -16.90 1.92 56.02
N LEU A 10 -17.41 2.11 54.79
CA LEU A 10 -18.76 1.76 54.40
C LEU A 10 -18.84 0.40 53.71
N SER A 11 -20.04 -0.19 53.69
CA SER A 11 -20.30 -1.40 52.91
C SER A 11 -20.29 -1.12 51.40
N PHE A 12 -20.05 -2.13 50.58
CA PHE A 12 -20.05 -2.02 49.11
C PHE A 12 -21.30 -1.28 48.56
N ALA A 13 -22.50 -1.62 49.05
CA ALA A 13 -23.74 -1.01 48.60
C ALA A 13 -23.82 0.48 48.96
N GLU A 14 -23.30 0.87 50.12
CA GLU A 14 -23.25 2.27 50.56
C GLU A 14 -22.19 3.07 49.80
N GLN A 15 -21.02 2.46 49.51
CA GLN A 15 -19.98 3.05 48.67
C GLN A 15 -20.53 3.35 47.27
N MET A 16 -21.17 2.37 46.63
CA MET A 16 -21.77 2.55 45.30
C MET A 16 -22.85 3.64 45.30
N ARG A 17 -23.72 3.66 46.31
CA ARG A 17 -24.76 4.70 46.42
C ARG A 17 -24.14 6.10 46.54
N LEU A 18 -23.14 6.29 47.41
CA LEU A 18 -22.48 7.59 47.56
C LEU A 18 -21.78 8.04 46.28
N LEU A 19 -21.11 7.13 45.57
CA LEU A 19 -20.48 7.47 44.28
C LEU A 19 -21.51 7.82 43.21
N MET A 20 -22.68 7.16 43.19
CA MET A 20 -23.78 7.54 42.29
C MET A 20 -24.37 8.91 42.63
N GLU A 21 -24.50 9.24 43.92
CA GLU A 21 -24.94 10.56 44.38
C GLU A 21 -23.92 11.64 43.96
N ALA A 22 -22.62 11.40 44.20
CA ALA A 22 -21.56 12.31 43.77
C ALA A 22 -21.50 12.48 42.24
N GLN A 23 -21.76 11.42 41.47
CA GLN A 23 -21.86 11.51 40.01
C GLN A 23 -22.99 12.42 39.53
N ALA A 24 -24.11 12.47 40.27
CA ALA A 24 -25.26 13.26 39.90
C ALA A 24 -25.06 14.76 40.13
N HIS A 25 -24.26 15.14 41.13
CA HIS A 25 -24.07 16.53 41.54
C HIS A 25 -22.73 17.13 41.07
N LEU A 26 -21.67 16.32 41.05
CA LEU A 26 -20.31 16.73 40.67
C LEU A 26 -19.83 17.97 41.45
N ASP A 27 -20.06 18.01 42.75
CA ASP A 27 -19.70 19.15 43.60
C ASP A 27 -18.18 19.22 43.83
N GLU A 28 -17.59 20.43 43.73
CA GLU A 28 -16.15 20.63 43.94
C GLU A 28 -15.68 20.19 45.34
N GLU A 29 -16.57 20.16 46.33
CA GLU A 29 -16.28 19.73 47.70
C GLU A 29 -15.86 18.25 47.80
N ASP A 30 -16.31 17.41 46.86
CA ASP A 30 -15.99 15.97 46.83
C ASP A 30 -14.60 15.68 46.22
N LEU A 31 -13.96 16.68 45.59
CA LEU A 31 -12.70 16.52 44.88
C LEU A 31 -11.57 15.97 45.76
N PRO A 32 -11.30 16.48 46.99
CA PRO A 32 -10.20 15.97 47.81
C PRO A 32 -10.37 14.48 48.15
N ALA A 33 -11.60 14.03 48.44
CA ALA A 33 -11.90 12.64 48.72
C ALA A 33 -11.67 11.76 47.49
N LEU A 34 -12.17 12.17 46.33
CA LEU A 34 -12.01 11.45 45.06
C LEU A 34 -10.53 11.38 44.60
N LEU A 35 -9.75 12.45 44.78
CA LEU A 35 -8.31 12.44 44.55
C LEU A 35 -7.60 11.46 45.49
N GLY A 36 -8.00 11.40 46.76
CA GLY A 36 -7.50 10.41 47.72
C GLY A 36 -7.78 8.96 47.29
N LEU A 37 -8.93 8.70 46.66
CA LEU A 37 -9.27 7.39 46.09
C LEU A 37 -8.43 7.06 44.84
N ALA A 38 -8.03 8.05 44.05
CA ALA A 38 -7.12 7.85 42.92
C ALA A 38 -5.71 7.43 43.38
N VAL A 39 -5.22 7.99 44.49
CA VAL A 39 -3.92 7.62 45.08
C VAL A 39 -4.00 6.27 45.80
N THR A 40 -5.08 6.04 46.53
CA THR A 40 -5.28 4.83 47.35
C THR A 40 -6.67 4.24 47.06
N PRO A 41 -6.77 3.27 46.14
CA PRO A 41 -8.06 2.64 45.81
C PRO A 41 -8.68 1.93 47.02
N LEU A 42 -9.98 1.62 46.93
CA LEU A 42 -10.73 0.87 47.95
C LEU A 42 -10.47 -0.63 47.87
N GLY A 43 -9.97 -1.12 46.73
CA GLY A 43 -9.60 -2.52 46.54
C GLY A 43 -10.70 -3.38 45.91
N ASP A 44 -11.91 -2.82 45.72
CA ASP A 44 -12.97 -3.43 44.91
C ASP A 44 -12.97 -2.82 43.50
N ALA A 45 -12.82 -3.67 42.48
CA ALA A 45 -12.66 -3.23 41.10
C ALA A 45 -13.86 -2.43 40.56
N ALA A 46 -15.09 -2.76 40.97
CA ALA A 46 -16.29 -2.08 40.50
C ALA A 46 -16.41 -0.70 41.16
N VAL A 47 -16.19 -0.63 42.48
CA VAL A 47 -16.22 0.63 43.23
C VAL A 47 -15.10 1.57 42.76
N ASP A 48 -13.88 1.05 42.57
CA ASP A 48 -12.74 1.84 42.11
C ASP A 48 -12.94 2.35 40.68
N SER A 49 -13.58 1.55 39.82
CA SER A 49 -13.96 2.00 38.46
C SER A 49 -14.99 3.11 38.50
N MET A 50 -16.00 2.99 39.37
CA MET A 50 -17.02 4.03 39.56
C MET A 50 -16.38 5.33 40.09
N ALA A 51 -15.52 5.23 41.11
CA ALA A 51 -14.82 6.38 41.68
C ALA A 51 -13.96 7.13 40.65
N ARG A 52 -13.22 6.40 39.79
CA ARG A 52 -12.49 7.00 38.67
C ARG A 52 -13.41 7.69 37.67
N GLY A 53 -14.57 7.09 37.37
CA GLY A 53 -15.58 7.68 36.49
C GLY A 53 -16.16 8.98 37.04
N VAL A 54 -16.45 9.02 38.34
CA VAL A 54 -16.95 10.20 39.05
C VAL A 54 -15.90 11.31 39.07
N LEU A 55 -14.65 10.98 39.44
CA LEU A 55 -13.54 11.93 39.44
C LEU A 55 -13.35 12.55 38.05
N ARG A 56 -13.36 11.72 36.99
CA ARG A 56 -13.25 12.21 35.60
C ARG A 56 -14.39 13.16 35.25
N ALA A 57 -15.63 12.81 35.57
CA ALA A 57 -16.79 13.66 35.29
C ALA A 57 -16.71 15.01 36.04
N LEU A 58 -16.27 14.99 37.30
CA LEU A 58 -16.11 16.19 38.12
C LEU A 58 -15.02 17.10 37.55
N LEU A 59 -13.84 16.55 37.21
CA LEU A 59 -12.76 17.33 36.61
C LEU A 59 -13.15 17.96 35.26
N LEU A 60 -13.97 17.28 34.46
CA LEU A 60 -14.51 17.82 33.21
C LEU A 60 -15.57 18.90 33.42
N ALA A 61 -16.39 18.78 34.48
CA ALA A 61 -17.35 19.81 34.86
C ALA A 61 -16.66 21.08 35.38
N HIS A 62 -15.49 20.93 36.00
CA HIS A 62 -14.73 22.02 36.63
C HIS A 62 -13.28 22.11 36.11
N PRO A 63 -13.04 22.68 34.91
CA PRO A 63 -11.70 22.72 34.31
C PRO A 63 -10.60 23.40 35.15
N ARG A 64 -10.96 24.33 36.04
CA ARG A 64 -9.98 24.92 37.00
C ARG A 64 -9.45 23.89 37.99
N CYS A 65 -10.30 22.96 38.43
CA CYS A 65 -9.89 21.85 39.28
C CYS A 65 -9.02 20.87 38.51
N LEU A 66 -9.32 20.65 37.23
CA LEU A 66 -8.48 19.86 36.32
C LEU A 66 -7.07 20.45 36.17
N ALA A 67 -6.94 21.75 35.92
CA ALA A 67 -5.64 22.44 35.85
C ALA A 67 -4.80 22.21 37.12
N ARG A 68 -5.41 22.41 38.30
CA ARG A 68 -4.75 22.16 39.59
C ARG A 68 -4.37 20.70 39.82
N ALA A 69 -5.18 19.75 39.34
CA ALA A 69 -4.89 18.33 39.46
C ALA A 69 -3.73 17.90 38.54
N LEU A 70 -3.58 18.52 37.36
CA LEU A 70 -2.44 18.30 36.46
C LEU A 70 -1.11 18.79 37.07
N GLU A 71 -1.16 19.85 37.88
CA GLU A 71 -0.01 20.43 38.58
C GLU A 71 0.30 19.76 39.94
N HIS A 72 -0.43 18.69 40.30
CA HIS A 72 -0.28 18.05 41.60
C HIS A 72 1.03 17.26 41.71
N ASP A 73 1.66 17.27 42.90
CA ASP A 73 2.90 16.51 43.19
C ASP A 73 2.77 14.97 43.10
N SER A 74 1.56 14.43 42.95
CA SER A 74 1.30 12.98 42.98
C SER A 74 1.13 12.47 41.56
N PRO A 75 1.98 11.53 41.09
CA PRO A 75 1.85 10.96 39.75
C PRO A 75 0.49 10.29 39.52
N GLN A 76 -0.10 9.66 40.54
CA GLN A 76 -1.42 9.04 40.43
C GLN A 76 -2.53 10.06 40.17
N VAL A 77 -2.46 11.23 40.83
CA VAL A 77 -3.39 12.34 40.60
C VAL A 77 -3.19 12.92 39.21
N GLN A 78 -1.94 13.13 38.79
CA GLN A 78 -1.61 13.61 37.46
C GLN A 78 -2.16 12.69 36.36
N ARG A 79 -1.97 11.36 36.47
CA ARG A 79 -2.53 10.39 35.50
C ARG A 79 -4.05 10.44 35.43
N ALA A 80 -4.73 10.51 36.58
CA ALA A 80 -6.19 10.65 36.61
C ALA A 80 -6.65 11.96 35.93
N ALA A 81 -5.94 13.06 36.17
CA ALA A 81 -6.20 14.34 35.55
C ALA A 81 -5.94 14.32 34.03
N VAL A 82 -4.83 13.73 33.57
CA VAL A 82 -4.50 13.55 32.15
C VAL A 82 -5.59 12.77 31.42
N HIS A 83 -6.06 11.66 31.99
CA HIS A 83 -7.17 10.87 31.42
C HIS A 83 -8.48 11.66 31.34
N ALA A 84 -8.74 12.55 32.28
CA ALA A 84 -9.89 13.45 32.19
C ALA A 84 -9.69 14.51 31.11
N ALA A 85 -8.50 15.11 31.04
CA ALA A 85 -8.16 16.16 30.10
C ALA A 85 -8.29 15.73 28.63
N ALA A 86 -8.13 14.45 28.31
CA ALA A 86 -8.32 13.92 26.95
C ALA A 86 -9.72 14.17 26.35
N SER A 87 -10.72 14.49 27.17
CA SER A 87 -12.10 14.81 26.72
C SER A 87 -12.50 16.25 27.03
N LEU A 88 -11.53 17.15 27.20
CA LEU A 88 -11.77 18.55 27.51
C LEU A 88 -12.54 19.24 26.38
N ASN A 89 -13.59 19.97 26.75
CA ASN A 89 -14.40 20.74 25.81
C ASN A 89 -13.90 22.19 25.73
N ALA A 90 -13.58 22.65 24.51
CA ALA A 90 -13.13 24.02 24.23
C ALA A 90 -14.05 25.12 24.78
N ALA A 91 -15.36 24.86 24.83
CA ALA A 91 -16.35 25.84 25.26
C ALA A 91 -16.47 25.99 26.80
N ALA A 92 -15.82 25.11 27.57
CA ALA A 92 -15.92 25.13 29.03
C ALA A 92 -15.06 26.27 29.62
N SER A 93 -15.59 26.95 30.64
CA SER A 93 -14.84 28.00 31.36
C SER A 93 -13.61 27.40 32.07
N GLY A 94 -12.43 27.94 31.81
CA GLY A 94 -11.16 27.43 32.35
C GLY A 94 -10.55 26.26 31.55
N ALA A 95 -11.12 25.90 30.39
CA ALA A 95 -10.52 24.88 29.51
C ALA A 95 -9.14 25.30 29.00
N GLN A 96 -8.92 26.60 28.75
CA GLN A 96 -7.60 27.10 28.34
C GLN A 96 -6.54 26.86 29.42
N ASP A 97 -6.85 27.17 30.68
CA ASP A 97 -5.94 26.95 31.82
C ASP A 97 -5.59 25.46 31.94
N ALA A 98 -6.59 24.57 31.85
CA ALA A 98 -6.37 23.13 31.89
C ALA A 98 -5.51 22.61 30.72
N LEU A 99 -5.69 23.18 29.53
CA LEU A 99 -4.87 22.86 28.36
C LEU A 99 -3.42 23.33 28.56
N GLU A 100 -3.21 24.54 29.07
CA GLU A 100 -1.88 25.08 29.37
C GLU A 100 -1.15 24.25 30.43
N SER A 101 -1.83 23.83 31.50
CA SER A 101 -1.27 22.92 32.51
C SER A 101 -0.93 21.54 31.92
N LEU A 102 -1.74 21.01 31.00
CA LEU A 102 -1.45 19.73 30.33
C LEU A 102 -0.21 19.84 29.40
N VAL A 103 -0.10 20.95 28.66
CA VAL A 103 1.07 21.24 27.82
C VAL A 103 2.33 21.42 28.67
N ALA A 104 2.23 22.11 29.81
CA ALA A 104 3.32 22.27 30.77
C ALA A 104 3.77 20.91 31.34
N LEU A 105 2.81 20.06 31.74
CA LEU A 105 3.10 18.72 32.23
C LEU A 105 3.87 17.88 31.20
N ALA A 106 3.43 17.87 29.95
CA ALA A 106 4.11 17.15 28.86
C ALA A 106 5.51 17.74 28.55
N ARG A 107 5.70 19.05 28.74
CA ARG A 107 7.00 19.72 28.57
C ARG A 107 7.98 19.35 29.68
N ASP A 108 7.51 19.31 30.92
CA ASP A 108 8.35 19.11 32.11
C ASP A 108 8.66 17.63 32.40
N ALA A 109 7.82 16.71 31.91
CA ALA A 109 8.04 15.25 32.00
C ALA A 109 9.32 14.76 31.28
N ARG A 110 10.09 15.66 30.66
CA ARG A 110 11.41 15.43 30.05
C ARG A 110 12.49 14.99 31.03
N GLN A 111 12.33 15.26 32.34
CA GLN A 111 13.46 15.27 33.28
C GLN A 111 13.68 13.95 34.07
N ALA A 112 12.87 12.90 33.89
CA ALA A 112 13.08 11.61 34.56
C ALA A 112 12.61 10.39 33.74
N GLU A 113 13.42 9.32 33.67
CA GLU A 113 13.07 8.03 33.01
C GLU A 113 11.79 7.39 33.59
N ALA A 114 11.47 7.64 34.86
CA ALA A 114 10.23 7.17 35.50
C ALA A 114 8.96 7.91 35.02
N GLN A 115 9.08 8.96 34.20
CA GLN A 115 7.97 9.77 33.69
C GLN A 115 7.60 9.46 32.23
N SER A 116 8.21 8.46 31.59
CA SER A 116 7.89 8.12 30.19
C SER A 116 6.44 7.66 29.99
N GLU A 117 5.85 6.92 30.94
CA GLU A 117 4.42 6.56 30.88
C GLU A 117 3.51 7.78 30.97
N LEU A 118 3.78 8.69 31.93
CA LEU A 118 3.00 9.90 32.11
C LEU A 118 3.12 10.84 30.90
N LEU A 119 4.32 10.93 30.31
CA LEU A 119 4.54 11.68 29.08
C LEU A 119 3.72 11.11 27.93
N LEU A 120 3.73 9.78 27.74
CA LEU A 120 2.93 9.14 26.69
C LEU A 120 1.43 9.37 26.91
N GLU A 121 0.93 9.22 28.14
CA GLU A 121 -0.47 9.51 28.49
C GLU A 121 -0.82 10.97 28.22
N ALA A 122 0.04 11.92 28.58
CA ALA A 122 -0.18 13.35 28.36
C ALA A 122 -0.19 13.72 26.88
N LEU A 123 0.76 13.19 26.08
CA LEU A 123 0.79 13.39 24.63
C LEU A 123 -0.42 12.76 23.94
N THR A 124 -0.83 11.58 24.39
CA THR A 124 -2.03 10.90 23.87
C THR A 124 -3.31 11.68 24.22
N ALA A 125 -3.38 12.25 25.43
CA ALA A 125 -4.49 13.10 25.83
C ALA A 125 -4.55 14.37 24.97
N LEU A 126 -3.41 15.04 24.75
CA LEU A 126 -3.33 16.19 23.83
C LEU A 126 -3.77 15.81 22.41
N ALA A 127 -3.34 14.66 21.90
CA ALA A 127 -3.69 14.20 20.55
C ALA A 127 -5.20 13.92 20.36
N GLN A 128 -5.96 13.70 21.44
CA GLN A 128 -7.42 13.50 21.39
C GLN A 128 -8.20 14.82 21.40
N LEU A 129 -7.54 15.95 21.67
CA LEU A 129 -8.19 17.26 21.72
C LEU A 129 -8.46 17.82 20.33
N ASN A 130 -9.37 18.80 20.29
CA ASN A 130 -9.68 19.52 19.07
C ASN A 130 -8.44 20.27 18.55
N LEU A 131 -8.16 20.14 17.25
CA LEU A 131 -6.99 20.72 16.61
C LEU A 131 -6.90 22.25 16.75
N ASP A 132 -8.04 22.96 16.74
CA ASP A 132 -8.06 24.42 16.89
C ASP A 132 -7.63 24.85 18.29
N MET A 133 -7.96 24.07 19.33
CA MET A 133 -7.47 24.30 20.70
C MET A 133 -5.95 24.14 20.75
N LEU A 134 -5.43 23.07 20.15
CA LEU A 134 -3.98 22.77 20.16
C LEU A 134 -3.17 23.85 19.44
N ARG A 135 -3.70 24.43 18.35
CA ARG A 135 -3.07 25.53 17.62
C ARG A 135 -2.94 26.80 18.48
N GLN A 136 -3.81 27.00 19.47
CA GLN A 136 -3.80 28.18 20.34
C GLN A 136 -2.84 28.04 21.54
N ALA A 137 -2.54 26.82 21.98
CA ALA A 137 -1.87 26.57 23.27
C ALA A 137 -0.38 26.17 23.20
N ASP A 138 0.35 26.53 22.13
CA ASP A 138 1.77 26.16 21.93
C ASP A 138 2.06 24.64 22.05
N ALA A 139 1.03 23.80 21.87
CA ALA A 139 1.16 22.34 21.94
C ALA A 139 2.10 21.78 20.84
N LEU A 140 2.24 22.50 19.73
CA LEU A 140 3.18 22.18 18.65
C LEU A 140 4.63 22.11 19.12
N ALA A 141 5.07 23.02 20.00
CA ALA A 141 6.44 23.02 20.51
C ALA A 141 6.73 21.73 21.31
N VAL A 142 5.73 21.20 22.01
CA VAL A 142 5.84 19.94 22.75
C VAL A 142 6.00 18.77 21.77
N PHE A 143 5.13 18.64 20.76
CA PHE A 143 5.24 17.54 19.78
C PHE A 143 6.58 17.58 19.02
N ARG A 144 7.04 18.76 18.60
CA ARG A 144 8.35 18.95 17.96
C ARG A 144 9.51 18.43 18.80
N THR A 145 9.45 18.64 20.11
CA THR A 145 10.52 18.26 21.05
C THR A 145 10.74 16.75 21.06
N TYR A 146 9.68 15.96 20.86
CA TYR A 146 9.70 14.51 21.04
C TYR A 146 9.58 13.71 19.73
N LEU A 147 9.77 14.33 18.56
CA LEU A 147 9.70 13.64 17.26
C LEU A 147 10.68 12.46 17.16
N ALA A 148 11.88 12.62 17.73
CA ALA A 148 12.95 11.62 17.68
C ALA A 148 13.15 10.89 19.00
N HIS A 149 12.11 10.81 19.84
CA HIS A 149 12.17 10.14 21.14
C HIS A 149 12.48 8.63 20.96
N PRO A 150 13.28 8.00 21.85
CA PRO A 150 13.64 6.57 21.74
C PRO A 150 12.44 5.63 21.87
N ASP A 151 11.42 6.02 22.63
CA ASP A 151 10.14 5.32 22.67
C ASP A 151 9.36 5.59 21.37
N THR A 152 9.10 4.53 20.61
CA THR A 152 8.42 4.57 19.31
C THR A 152 6.96 5.03 19.41
N LEU A 153 6.29 4.79 20.54
CA LEU A 153 4.90 5.25 20.75
C LEU A 153 4.88 6.77 20.96
N ILE A 154 5.80 7.30 21.76
CA ILE A 154 5.94 8.75 21.98
C ILE A 154 6.27 9.45 20.67
N SER A 155 7.29 8.96 19.95
CA SER A 155 7.66 9.48 18.64
C SER A 155 6.48 9.39 17.65
N GLY A 156 5.77 8.26 17.63
CA GLY A 156 4.63 8.03 16.74
C GLY A 156 3.46 9.00 16.95
N VAL A 157 3.07 9.25 18.21
CA VAL A 157 2.04 10.24 18.54
C VAL A 157 2.46 11.63 18.07
N CYS A 158 3.70 12.03 18.36
CA CYS A 158 4.22 13.33 17.95
C CYS A 158 4.24 13.51 16.43
N LEU A 159 4.73 12.52 15.70
CA LEU A 159 4.77 12.54 14.23
C LEU A 159 3.36 12.68 13.64
N SER A 160 2.40 11.88 14.14
CA SER A 160 1.00 11.96 13.72
C SER A 160 0.41 13.36 13.94
N MET A 161 0.71 13.97 15.09
CA MET A 161 0.22 15.31 15.42
C MET A 161 0.86 16.42 14.60
N ILE A 162 2.13 16.28 14.18
CA ILE A 162 2.77 17.22 13.25
C ILE A 162 2.04 17.23 11.90
N GLY A 163 1.67 16.05 11.39
CA GLY A 163 0.85 15.91 10.18
C GLY A 163 -0.52 16.54 10.34
N ALA A 164 -1.27 16.12 11.36
CA ALA A 164 -2.63 16.59 11.62
C ALA A 164 -2.72 18.11 11.84
N LEU A 165 -1.73 18.70 12.52
CA LEU A 165 -1.64 20.14 12.75
C LEU A 165 -1.00 20.90 11.58
N GLN A 166 -0.57 20.19 10.52
CA GLN A 166 -0.01 20.75 9.30
C GLN A 166 1.19 21.68 9.57
N ASP A 167 2.07 21.25 10.47
CA ASP A 167 3.15 22.08 10.95
C ASP A 167 4.37 22.11 10.00
N CYS A 168 4.37 23.03 9.04
CA CYS A 168 5.45 23.16 8.07
C CYS A 168 6.83 23.43 8.68
N GLN A 169 6.92 23.98 9.91
CA GLN A 169 8.21 24.26 10.55
C GLN A 169 8.93 22.96 10.98
N SER A 170 8.19 21.86 11.09
CA SER A 170 8.73 20.55 11.46
C SER A 170 9.36 19.80 10.28
N LEU A 171 9.23 20.31 9.05
CA LEU A 171 9.76 19.64 7.86
C LEU A 171 11.28 19.34 7.94
N PRO A 172 12.17 20.25 8.41
CA PRO A 172 13.59 19.92 8.55
C PRO A 172 13.86 18.78 9.55
N ALA A 173 13.11 18.71 10.64
CA ALA A 173 13.24 17.64 11.63
C ALA A 173 12.73 16.29 11.09
N LEU A 174 11.61 16.31 10.34
CA LEU A 174 11.11 15.13 9.63
C LEU A 174 12.12 14.60 8.62
N ARG A 175 12.77 15.48 7.85
CA ARG A 175 13.84 15.11 6.90
C ARG A 175 14.97 14.36 7.57
N GLU A 176 15.52 14.93 8.65
CA GLU A 176 16.61 14.30 9.41
C GLU A 176 16.21 12.93 9.97
N LEU A 177 14.97 12.79 10.44
CA LEU A 177 14.43 11.55 10.95
C LEU A 177 14.26 10.48 9.86
N LEU A 178 13.73 10.84 8.69
CA LEU A 178 13.62 9.94 7.54
C LEU A 178 15.00 9.52 7.00
N ASP A 179 15.98 10.44 6.98
CA ASP A 179 17.36 10.12 6.60
C ASP A 179 18.01 9.12 7.57
N ARG A 180 17.78 9.28 8.88
CA ARG A 180 18.25 8.32 9.88
C ARG A 180 17.63 6.94 9.67
N PHE A 181 16.34 6.85 9.37
CA PHE A 181 15.71 5.56 9.05
C PHE A 181 16.27 4.93 7.79
N ALA A 182 16.55 5.72 6.75
CA ALA A 182 17.17 5.22 5.52
C ALA A 182 18.59 4.68 5.73
N VAL A 183 19.34 5.21 6.71
CA VAL A 183 20.66 4.69 7.11
C VAL A 183 20.56 3.46 8.01
N ALA A 184 19.62 3.46 8.97
CA ALA A 184 19.41 2.34 9.89
C ALA A 184 18.86 1.09 9.19
N GLY A 185 17.99 1.27 8.18
CA GLY A 185 17.50 0.21 7.28
C GLY A 185 18.52 -0.27 6.24
N LYS A 186 19.81 -0.23 6.56
CA LYS A 186 20.87 -0.94 5.82
C LYS A 186 21.45 -2.12 6.62
N GLY A 187 20.89 -2.40 7.80
CA GLY A 187 21.37 -3.45 8.70
C GLY A 187 20.43 -3.82 9.84
N CYS A 188 19.14 -3.47 9.77
CA CYS A 188 18.16 -3.85 10.79
C CYS A 188 17.29 -5.02 10.30
N SER A 189 17.57 -6.21 10.82
CA SER A 189 16.75 -7.41 10.69
C SER A 189 15.40 -7.33 11.42
N ASP A 190 15.20 -6.30 12.23
CA ASP A 190 14.17 -6.29 13.27
C ASP A 190 12.97 -5.43 12.87
N LEU A 191 11.80 -6.08 12.87
CA LEU A 191 10.44 -5.58 12.69
C LEU A 191 10.03 -4.37 13.57
N MET A 192 10.94 -3.72 14.30
CA MET A 192 10.64 -2.70 15.30
C MET A 192 10.86 -1.24 14.83
N CYS A 193 11.23 -1.01 13.57
CA CYS A 193 11.42 0.35 13.02
C CYS A 193 10.34 0.81 12.00
N GLU A 194 9.20 0.13 11.88
CA GLU A 194 8.18 0.49 10.88
C GLU A 194 7.20 1.59 11.34
N ALA A 195 6.73 1.57 12.60
CA ALA A 195 5.66 2.47 13.02
C ALA A 195 6.07 3.97 13.02
N PRO A 196 7.23 4.38 13.57
CA PRO A 196 7.66 5.77 13.46
C PRO A 196 7.98 6.21 12.03
N LEU A 197 8.55 5.33 11.20
CA LEU A 197 8.79 5.63 9.79
C LEU A 197 7.48 5.88 9.05
N TRP A 198 6.47 5.02 9.26
CA TRP A 198 5.14 5.20 8.69
C TRP A 198 4.53 6.53 9.13
N ASN A 199 4.48 6.80 10.45
CA ASN A 199 3.93 8.05 10.97
C ASN A 199 4.65 9.29 10.43
N ALA A 200 5.98 9.23 10.25
CA ALA A 200 6.75 10.31 9.64
C ALA A 200 6.39 10.54 8.16
N MET A 201 6.16 9.46 7.41
CA MET A 201 5.74 9.52 6.02
C MET A 201 4.30 10.01 5.86
N ASP A 202 3.39 9.64 6.76
CA ASP A 202 2.02 10.15 6.81
C ASP A 202 2.02 11.63 7.16
N ALA A 203 2.80 12.02 8.16
CA ALA A 203 2.98 13.43 8.50
C ALA A 203 3.51 14.23 7.31
N LEU A 204 4.50 13.71 6.59
CA LEU A 204 5.04 14.36 5.40
C LEU A 204 4.00 14.46 4.27
N SER A 205 3.14 13.44 4.10
CA SER A 205 2.00 13.46 3.18
C SER A 205 1.01 14.56 3.56
N ASP A 206 0.63 14.68 4.83
CA ASP A 206 -0.26 15.72 5.33
C ASP A 206 0.31 17.12 5.12
N LEU A 207 1.62 17.31 5.34
CA LEU A 207 2.31 18.57 5.07
C LEU A 207 2.30 18.92 3.57
N ALA A 208 2.44 17.93 2.68
CA ALA A 208 2.33 18.15 1.25
C ALA A 208 0.90 18.56 0.85
N VAL A 209 -0.12 17.93 1.45
CA VAL A 209 -1.54 18.31 1.25
C VAL A 209 -1.80 19.75 1.73
N ALA A 210 -1.19 20.12 2.85
CA ALA A 210 -1.18 21.49 3.37
C ALA A 210 -0.37 22.49 2.53
N GLN A 211 0.30 22.03 1.47
CA GLN A 211 1.14 22.83 0.57
C GLN A 211 2.33 23.48 1.29
N CYS A 212 2.87 22.80 2.31
CA CYS A 212 4.10 23.24 2.96
C CYS A 212 5.25 23.29 1.94
N PRO A 213 6.02 24.40 1.88
CA PRO A 213 7.14 24.53 0.94
C PRO A 213 8.17 23.40 1.10
N GLY A 214 8.45 22.66 0.04
CA GLY A 214 9.45 21.60 0.04
C GLY A 214 8.96 20.23 0.52
N ALA A 215 7.71 20.09 0.98
CA ALA A 215 7.19 18.81 1.47
C ALA A 215 6.94 17.81 0.33
N LEU A 216 6.41 18.28 -0.80
CA LEU A 216 6.17 17.43 -1.97
C LEU A 216 7.48 16.99 -2.64
N GLU A 217 8.47 17.88 -2.71
CA GLU A 217 9.84 17.58 -3.12
C GLU A 217 10.46 16.49 -2.24
N GLU A 218 10.20 16.56 -0.94
CA GLU A 218 10.71 15.60 0.02
C GLU A 218 10.05 14.22 -0.15
N LEU A 219 8.73 14.16 -0.37
CA LEU A 219 8.05 12.91 -0.70
C LEU A 219 8.64 12.28 -1.96
N ALA A 220 8.86 13.09 -3.01
CA ALA A 220 9.40 12.61 -4.28
C ALA A 220 10.82 12.00 -4.13
N ARG A 221 11.61 12.47 -3.15
CA ARG A 221 12.93 11.89 -2.84
C ARG A 221 12.84 10.43 -2.39
N HIS A 222 11.72 10.04 -1.78
CA HIS A 222 11.46 8.69 -1.29
C HIS A 222 10.69 7.80 -2.27
N MET A 223 10.55 8.18 -3.55
CA MET A 223 9.90 7.34 -4.56
C MET A 223 10.51 5.94 -4.65
N ARG A 224 11.82 5.82 -4.47
CA ARG A 224 12.57 4.55 -4.46
C ARG A 224 12.98 4.11 -3.05
N HIS A 225 12.12 4.35 -2.08
CA HIS A 225 12.38 3.89 -0.71
C HIS A 225 12.60 2.36 -0.67
N PRO A 226 13.52 1.80 0.13
CA PRO A 226 13.75 0.35 0.19
C PRO A 226 12.53 -0.47 0.66
N ASN A 227 11.76 0.04 1.61
CA ASN A 227 10.53 -0.59 2.10
C ASN A 227 9.36 -0.40 1.11
N ALA A 228 8.73 -1.49 0.65
CA ALA A 228 7.64 -1.46 -0.33
C ALA A 228 6.36 -0.78 0.16
N THR A 229 6.03 -0.93 1.45
CA THR A 229 4.87 -0.25 2.07
C THR A 229 5.08 1.25 2.04
N THR A 230 6.26 1.73 2.44
CA THR A 230 6.62 3.15 2.35
C THR A 230 6.61 3.65 0.91
N ARG A 231 7.14 2.88 -0.06
CA ARG A 231 7.05 3.27 -1.47
C ARG A 231 5.61 3.45 -1.93
N ARG A 232 4.73 2.49 -1.60
CA ARG A 232 3.31 2.56 -1.95
C ARG A 232 2.66 3.82 -1.39
N GLN A 233 2.90 4.11 -0.10
CA GLN A 233 2.42 5.31 0.56
C GLN A 233 2.90 6.60 -0.13
N VAL A 234 4.20 6.69 -0.47
CA VAL A 234 4.77 7.82 -1.24
C VAL A 234 4.08 7.95 -2.60
N HIS A 235 3.91 6.84 -3.31
CA HIS A 235 3.33 6.81 -4.64
C HIS A 235 1.86 7.24 -4.62
N ASP A 236 1.11 6.79 -3.63
CA ASP A 236 -0.30 7.15 -3.43
C ASP A 236 -0.44 8.64 -3.05
N ALA A 237 0.44 9.14 -2.19
CA ALA A 237 0.53 10.55 -1.85
C ALA A 237 0.87 11.41 -3.08
N LEU A 238 1.90 11.06 -3.86
CA LEU A 238 2.25 11.80 -5.07
C LEU A 238 1.12 11.79 -6.11
N ALA A 239 0.44 10.65 -6.28
CA ALA A 239 -0.68 10.53 -7.21
C ALA A 239 -1.88 11.40 -6.78
N SER A 240 -2.19 11.48 -5.48
CA SER A 240 -3.30 12.30 -4.97
C SER A 240 -3.08 13.80 -5.12
N HIS A 241 -1.83 14.25 -5.23
CA HIS A 241 -1.46 15.65 -5.49
C HIS A 241 -1.63 16.08 -6.95
N GLY A 242 -1.88 15.14 -7.87
CA GLY A 242 -2.24 15.41 -9.25
C GLY A 242 -1.23 16.30 -9.99
N GLU A 243 -1.72 17.42 -10.55
CA GLU A 243 -0.90 18.34 -11.37
C GLU A 243 0.34 18.88 -10.62
N LYS A 244 0.25 19.07 -9.29
CA LYS A 244 1.35 19.62 -8.49
C LYS A 244 2.57 18.70 -8.42
N ALA A 245 2.37 17.39 -8.54
CA ALA A 245 3.46 16.41 -8.55
C ALA A 245 4.18 16.32 -9.91
N LEU A 246 3.56 16.81 -11.00
CA LEU A 246 4.09 16.65 -12.36
C LEU A 246 5.51 17.19 -12.52
N PRO A 247 5.88 18.41 -12.08
CA PRO A 247 7.24 18.91 -12.27
C PRO A 247 8.32 17.99 -11.67
N LEU A 248 8.00 17.35 -10.54
CA LEU A 248 8.91 16.41 -9.85
C LEU A 248 9.02 15.09 -10.62
N LEU A 249 7.90 14.57 -11.13
CA LEU A 249 7.88 13.34 -11.92
C LEU A 249 8.54 13.52 -13.29
N VAL A 250 8.35 14.68 -13.94
CA VAL A 250 9.06 15.02 -15.19
C VAL A 250 10.56 15.10 -14.95
N LYS A 251 11.00 15.66 -13.82
CA LYS A 251 12.41 15.63 -13.43
C LYS A 251 12.89 14.20 -13.18
N ALA A 252 12.10 13.36 -12.52
CA ALA A 252 12.44 11.96 -12.23
C ALA A 252 12.52 11.09 -13.50
N LEU A 253 11.70 11.36 -14.52
CA LEU A 253 11.78 10.71 -15.83
C LEU A 253 13.11 10.93 -16.55
N ARG A 254 13.82 12.02 -16.23
CA ARG A 254 15.15 12.34 -16.78
C ARG A 254 16.30 11.80 -15.93
N SER A 255 15.99 10.93 -14.96
CA SER A 255 16.99 10.26 -14.14
C SER A 255 17.82 9.30 -14.99
N ALA A 256 19.10 9.13 -14.63
CA ALA A 256 19.95 8.08 -15.19
C ALA A 256 19.62 6.69 -14.62
N ASP A 257 18.85 6.62 -13.54
CA ASP A 257 18.42 5.37 -12.91
C ASP A 257 17.16 4.81 -13.58
N PRO A 258 17.22 3.65 -14.25
CA PRO A 258 16.07 3.07 -14.93
C PRO A 258 14.88 2.80 -14.00
N ASP A 259 15.11 2.37 -12.76
CA ASP A 259 14.06 2.08 -11.78
C ASP A 259 13.26 3.36 -11.47
N MET A 260 13.95 4.48 -11.24
CA MET A 260 13.33 5.79 -11.02
C MET A 260 12.47 6.25 -12.21
N THR A 261 12.95 6.05 -13.44
CA THR A 261 12.18 6.43 -14.64
C THR A 261 10.91 5.59 -14.82
N ILE A 262 10.96 4.29 -14.50
CA ILE A 262 9.81 3.38 -14.53
C ILE A 262 8.76 3.85 -13.52
N MET A 263 9.17 4.13 -12.28
CA MET A 263 8.28 4.64 -11.23
C MET A 263 7.63 5.96 -11.64
N ALA A 264 8.41 6.89 -12.20
CA ALA A 264 7.91 8.18 -12.64
C ALA A 264 6.88 8.02 -13.78
N ALA A 265 7.14 7.17 -14.77
CA ALA A 265 6.19 6.87 -15.85
C ALA A 265 4.87 6.29 -15.29
N ASN A 266 4.96 5.30 -14.41
CA ASN A 266 3.79 4.69 -13.77
C ASN A 266 2.96 5.71 -12.98
N LEU A 267 3.61 6.59 -12.21
CA LEU A 267 2.95 7.65 -11.45
C LEU A 267 2.28 8.69 -12.35
N LEU A 268 2.92 9.09 -13.45
CA LEU A 268 2.32 9.97 -14.44
C LEU A 268 1.05 9.36 -15.05
N GLY A 269 1.09 8.05 -15.35
CA GLY A 269 -0.08 7.28 -15.80
C GLY A 269 -1.19 7.26 -14.75
N ARG A 270 -0.86 7.05 -13.47
CA ARG A 270 -1.82 7.06 -12.35
C ARG A 270 -2.45 8.44 -12.12
N ILE A 271 -1.69 9.51 -12.28
CA ILE A 271 -2.19 10.90 -12.18
C ILE A 271 -3.13 11.23 -13.34
N ALA A 272 -2.96 10.57 -14.50
CA ALA A 272 -3.83 10.69 -15.67
C ALA A 272 -4.00 12.12 -16.20
N HIS A 273 -2.92 12.93 -16.14
CA HIS A 273 -2.95 14.33 -16.57
C HIS A 273 -2.31 14.54 -17.95
N LYS A 274 -2.88 15.41 -18.80
CA LYS A 274 -2.44 15.64 -20.19
C LYS A 274 -0.96 16.01 -20.31
N ARG A 275 -0.43 16.88 -19.44
CA ARG A 275 1.01 17.24 -19.42
C ARG A 275 1.93 16.04 -19.14
N GLY A 276 1.41 14.98 -18.52
CA GLY A 276 2.15 13.73 -18.33
C GLY A 276 2.40 13.01 -19.65
N VAL A 277 1.49 13.11 -20.63
CA VAL A 277 1.69 12.54 -21.97
C VAL A 277 2.90 13.17 -22.63
N ASP A 278 2.97 14.50 -22.67
CA ASP A 278 4.08 15.22 -23.32
C ASP A 278 5.43 14.81 -22.70
N ALA A 279 5.48 14.64 -21.38
CA ALA A 279 6.69 14.21 -20.68
C ALA A 279 7.08 12.75 -20.95
N ILE A 280 6.10 11.84 -21.02
CA ILE A 280 6.36 10.42 -21.36
C ILE A 280 6.88 10.31 -22.79
N LEU A 281 6.28 11.06 -23.73
CA LEU A 281 6.73 11.09 -25.13
C LEU A 281 8.14 11.67 -25.25
N ASP A 282 8.44 12.80 -24.60
CA ASP A 282 9.80 13.37 -24.52
C ASP A 282 10.79 12.32 -23.99
N GLY A 283 10.43 11.59 -22.92
CA GLY A 283 11.27 10.54 -22.36
C GLY A 283 11.55 9.37 -23.31
N LEU A 284 10.57 8.97 -24.11
CA LEU A 284 10.72 7.92 -25.12
C LEU A 284 11.58 8.38 -26.30
N GLU A 285 11.38 9.61 -26.79
CA GLU A 285 12.12 10.17 -27.93
C GLU A 285 13.58 10.50 -27.59
N SER A 286 13.81 11.00 -26.37
CA SER A 286 15.16 11.34 -25.88
C SER A 286 15.98 10.14 -25.40
N GLY A 287 15.39 8.94 -25.37
CA GLY A 287 16.07 7.71 -24.96
C GLY A 287 16.17 7.49 -23.45
N HIS A 288 15.52 8.33 -22.63
CA HIS A 288 15.43 8.09 -21.18
C HIS A 288 14.55 6.87 -20.85
N LEU A 289 13.59 6.54 -21.73
CA LEU A 289 12.72 5.36 -21.64
C LEU A 289 13.05 4.33 -22.72
N ALA A 290 14.33 3.95 -22.82
CA ALA A 290 14.82 3.12 -23.93
C ALA A 290 14.74 1.61 -23.69
N THR A 291 14.85 1.12 -22.46
CA THR A 291 14.83 -0.33 -22.18
C THR A 291 13.42 -0.91 -22.34
N PRO A 292 13.26 -2.21 -22.64
CA PRO A 292 11.93 -2.86 -22.75
C PRO A 292 11.02 -2.55 -21.56
N ASN A 293 11.59 -2.52 -20.36
CA ASN A 293 10.94 -2.31 -19.08
C ASN A 293 10.39 -0.88 -18.95
N GLN A 294 11.21 0.09 -19.35
CA GLN A 294 10.83 1.49 -19.38
C GLN A 294 9.76 1.76 -20.43
N ARG A 295 9.89 1.14 -21.62
CA ARG A 295 8.88 1.24 -22.69
C ARG A 295 7.55 0.63 -22.26
N PHE A 296 7.57 -0.54 -21.63
CA PHE A 296 6.38 -1.17 -21.03
C PHE A 296 5.64 -0.21 -20.10
N ALA A 297 6.33 0.34 -19.11
CA ALA A 297 5.76 1.29 -18.15
C ALA A 297 5.22 2.55 -18.85
N ALA A 298 5.94 3.05 -19.86
CA ALA A 298 5.52 4.20 -20.64
C ALA A 298 4.24 3.93 -21.45
N TYR A 299 4.13 2.76 -22.09
CA TYR A 299 2.96 2.37 -22.86
C TYR A 299 1.74 2.18 -21.97
N GLU A 300 1.88 1.48 -20.84
CA GLU A 300 0.82 1.38 -19.84
C GLU A 300 0.37 2.76 -19.35
N ALA A 301 1.33 3.65 -19.05
CA ALA A 301 1.02 5.00 -18.61
C ALA A 301 0.24 5.77 -19.68
N LEU A 302 0.69 5.78 -20.94
CA LEU A 302 -0.03 6.41 -22.05
C LEU A 302 -1.43 5.81 -22.26
N GLY A 303 -1.59 4.51 -22.04
CA GLY A 303 -2.87 3.79 -22.07
C GLY A 303 -3.88 4.31 -21.05
N ARG A 304 -3.41 4.76 -19.88
CA ARG A 304 -4.22 5.33 -18.80
C ARG A 304 -4.60 6.80 -19.03
N ILE A 305 -3.92 7.51 -19.93
CA ILE A 305 -4.18 8.94 -20.21
C ILE A 305 -4.82 9.13 -21.59
N PRO A 306 -6.12 9.44 -21.68
CA PRO A 306 -6.78 9.70 -22.96
C PRO A 306 -6.13 10.86 -23.73
N SER A 307 -5.45 10.57 -24.84
CA SER A 307 -4.77 11.60 -25.65
C SER A 307 -4.60 11.18 -27.10
N LEU A 308 -4.97 12.06 -28.05
CA LEU A 308 -4.78 11.79 -29.49
C LEU A 308 -3.29 11.59 -29.83
N THR A 309 -2.41 12.44 -29.29
CA THR A 309 -0.96 12.33 -29.51
C THR A 309 -0.42 11.02 -28.94
N GLY A 310 -0.86 10.64 -27.73
CA GLY A 310 -0.49 9.37 -27.10
C GLY A 310 -0.93 8.17 -27.96
N LYS A 311 -2.19 8.16 -28.41
CA LYS A 311 -2.71 7.11 -29.32
C LYS A 311 -1.90 7.01 -30.62
N MET A 312 -1.60 8.15 -31.24
CA MET A 312 -0.80 8.17 -32.47
C MET A 312 0.58 7.58 -32.24
N TYR A 313 1.23 7.91 -31.13
CA TYR A 313 2.52 7.34 -30.76
C TYR A 313 2.42 5.83 -30.54
N LEU A 314 1.45 5.35 -29.76
CA LEU A 314 1.26 3.92 -29.49
C LEU A 314 1.05 3.12 -30.79
N LEU A 315 0.29 3.66 -31.76
CA LEU A 315 0.13 3.03 -33.07
C LEU A 315 1.44 2.99 -33.87
N THR A 316 2.26 4.04 -33.82
CA THR A 316 3.58 4.05 -34.46
C THR A 316 4.54 3.09 -33.76
N ALA A 317 4.49 2.99 -32.42
CA ALA A 317 5.29 2.06 -31.64
C ALA A 317 4.90 0.60 -31.93
N TRP A 318 3.62 0.31 -32.18
CA TRP A 318 3.14 -1.00 -32.64
C TRP A 318 3.81 -1.44 -33.95
N GLU A 319 4.17 -0.50 -34.82
CA GLU A 319 4.84 -0.79 -36.10
C GLU A 319 6.32 -1.16 -35.94
N SER A 320 6.97 -0.89 -34.80
CA SER A 320 8.40 -1.17 -34.58
C SER A 320 8.76 -1.98 -33.32
N GLU A 321 7.87 -2.11 -32.33
CA GLU A 321 8.15 -2.85 -31.09
C GLU A 321 8.35 -4.35 -31.37
N SER A 322 9.37 -4.92 -30.73
CA SER A 322 9.82 -6.30 -30.91
C SER A 322 9.82 -7.10 -29.60
N ASP A 323 9.85 -6.42 -28.46
CA ASP A 323 9.80 -7.07 -27.15
C ASP A 323 8.39 -7.62 -26.86
N PRO A 324 8.25 -8.89 -26.42
CA PRO A 324 6.94 -9.49 -26.12
C PRO A 324 6.13 -8.71 -25.09
N ALA A 325 6.75 -8.28 -23.99
CA ALA A 325 6.05 -7.54 -22.95
C ALA A 325 5.65 -6.15 -23.47
N GLY A 326 6.52 -5.50 -24.24
CA GLY A 326 6.20 -4.25 -24.96
C GLY A 326 4.97 -4.38 -25.85
N CYS A 327 4.86 -5.45 -26.65
CA CYS A 327 3.69 -5.72 -27.49
C CYS A 327 2.40 -5.86 -26.65
N ILE A 328 2.45 -6.59 -25.52
CA ILE A 328 1.30 -6.74 -24.62
C ILE A 328 0.86 -5.38 -24.06
N ALA A 329 1.80 -4.58 -23.55
CA ALA A 329 1.50 -3.25 -23.03
C ALA A 329 0.90 -2.31 -24.09
N LEU A 330 1.37 -2.38 -25.33
CA LEU A 330 0.81 -1.62 -26.45
C LEU A 330 -0.64 -2.02 -26.74
N VAL A 331 -0.93 -3.33 -26.80
CA VAL A 331 -2.31 -3.81 -27.02
C VAL A 331 -3.22 -3.32 -25.89
N GLN A 332 -2.83 -3.50 -24.63
CA GLN A 332 -3.62 -3.05 -23.47
C GLN A 332 -3.84 -1.53 -23.47
N ALA A 333 -2.80 -0.77 -23.82
CA ALA A 333 -2.87 0.69 -23.88
C ALA A 333 -3.74 1.21 -25.03
N LEU A 334 -3.72 0.54 -26.18
CA LEU A 334 -4.56 0.86 -27.33
C LEU A 334 -6.00 0.43 -27.10
N GLU A 335 -6.21 -0.68 -26.39
CA GLU A 335 -7.50 -1.24 -26.06
C GLU A 335 -8.37 -0.27 -25.23
N SER A 336 -7.80 0.32 -24.18
CA SER A 336 -8.51 1.28 -23.30
C SER A 336 -8.99 2.54 -24.05
N GLN A 337 -8.42 2.80 -25.24
CA GLN A 337 -8.61 4.00 -26.02
C GLN A 337 -9.11 3.73 -27.44
N PHE A 338 -9.49 2.48 -27.73
CA PHE A 338 -9.71 1.97 -29.08
C PHE A 338 -10.94 2.61 -29.74
N VAL A 339 -10.79 2.95 -31.03
CA VAL A 339 -11.89 3.32 -31.91
C VAL A 339 -11.81 2.49 -33.20
N PRO A 340 -12.94 2.11 -33.83
CA PRO A 340 -12.94 1.22 -35.01
C PRO A 340 -12.01 1.65 -36.15
N ALA A 341 -11.83 2.96 -36.36
CA ALA A 341 -10.91 3.52 -37.37
C ALA A 341 -9.43 3.14 -37.16
N MET A 342 -9.04 2.66 -35.98
CA MET A 342 -7.68 2.18 -35.68
C MET A 342 -7.44 0.74 -36.15
N GLY A 343 -8.49 -0.01 -36.48
CA GLY A 343 -8.41 -1.44 -36.77
C GLY A 343 -7.40 -1.78 -37.87
N GLU A 344 -7.45 -1.06 -39.00
CA GLU A 344 -6.52 -1.31 -40.12
C GLU A 344 -5.05 -1.07 -39.74
N ARG A 345 -4.78 -0.06 -38.91
CA ARG A 345 -3.43 0.26 -38.43
C ARG A 345 -2.88 -0.76 -37.44
N LEU A 346 -3.74 -1.55 -36.79
CA LEU A 346 -3.31 -2.67 -35.95
C LEU A 346 -3.06 -3.92 -36.78
N VAL A 347 -3.95 -4.24 -37.71
CA VAL A 347 -3.93 -5.50 -38.46
C VAL A 347 -2.80 -5.53 -39.49
N GLY A 348 -2.61 -4.45 -40.26
CA GLY A 348 -1.63 -4.39 -41.34
C GLY A 348 -0.21 -4.79 -40.90
N PRO A 349 0.34 -4.17 -39.84
CA PRO A 349 1.67 -4.50 -39.32
C PRO A 349 1.84 -5.96 -38.87
N VAL A 350 0.80 -6.61 -38.35
CA VAL A 350 0.88 -8.01 -37.91
C VAL A 350 1.08 -8.94 -39.10
N LEU A 351 0.36 -8.68 -40.19
CA LEU A 351 0.40 -9.53 -41.39
C LEU A 351 1.70 -9.35 -42.19
N SER A 352 2.36 -8.18 -42.08
CA SER A 352 3.62 -7.88 -42.76
C SER A 352 4.88 -8.12 -41.91
N ALA A 353 4.74 -8.40 -40.61
CA ALA A 353 5.84 -8.69 -39.71
C ALA A 353 6.56 -10.03 -40.03
N ASP A 354 7.84 -10.12 -39.66
CA ASP A 354 8.58 -11.37 -39.69
C ASP A 354 7.99 -12.41 -38.70
N PRO A 355 8.26 -13.71 -38.88
CA PRO A 355 7.60 -14.76 -38.09
C PRO A 355 7.77 -14.63 -36.57
N ALA A 356 8.95 -14.21 -36.10
CA ALA A 356 9.23 -14.11 -34.67
C ALA A 356 8.44 -12.95 -34.06
N ARG A 357 8.47 -11.79 -34.71
CA ARG A 357 7.72 -10.63 -34.27
C ARG A 357 6.21 -10.82 -34.41
N GLN A 358 5.76 -11.46 -35.48
CA GLN A 358 4.35 -11.81 -35.67
C GLN A 358 3.83 -12.69 -34.53
N ALA A 359 4.63 -13.64 -34.04
CA ALA A 359 4.26 -14.45 -32.88
C ALA A 359 4.04 -13.59 -31.62
N HIS A 360 4.94 -12.65 -31.32
CA HIS A 360 4.77 -11.72 -30.19
C HIS A 360 3.51 -10.85 -30.33
N MET A 361 3.25 -10.33 -31.53
CA MET A 361 2.08 -9.50 -31.79
C MET A 361 0.78 -10.31 -31.67
N VAL A 362 0.75 -11.54 -32.20
CA VAL A 362 -0.42 -12.43 -32.05
C VAL A 362 -0.66 -12.79 -30.59
N CYS A 363 0.40 -13.10 -29.83
CA CYS A 363 0.31 -13.32 -28.40
C CYS A 363 -0.30 -12.11 -27.68
N ALA A 364 0.18 -10.90 -27.97
CA ALA A 364 -0.35 -9.68 -27.38
C ALA A 364 -1.84 -9.48 -27.72
N LEU A 365 -2.24 -9.68 -28.98
CA LEU A 365 -3.64 -9.55 -29.41
C LEU A 365 -4.56 -10.63 -28.81
N ALA A 366 -4.02 -11.81 -28.47
CA ALA A 366 -4.76 -12.84 -27.76
C ALA A 366 -5.06 -12.48 -26.30
N THR A 367 -4.32 -11.52 -25.70
CA THR A 367 -4.62 -11.01 -24.36
C THR A 367 -5.75 -9.97 -24.35
N ALA A 368 -6.17 -9.48 -25.52
CA ALA A 368 -7.14 -8.41 -25.63
C ALA A 368 -8.50 -8.77 -25.02
N SER A 369 -9.15 -7.79 -24.41
CA SER A 369 -10.44 -8.02 -23.74
C SER A 369 -11.60 -7.18 -24.25
N ALA A 370 -11.34 -6.04 -24.89
CA ALA A 370 -12.36 -5.10 -25.29
C ALA A 370 -13.08 -5.59 -26.56
N PRO A 371 -14.42 -5.66 -26.55
CA PRO A 371 -15.18 -6.11 -27.70
C PRO A 371 -14.85 -5.37 -29.01
N PRO A 372 -14.73 -4.03 -29.05
CA PRO A 372 -14.42 -3.32 -30.29
C PRO A 372 -13.10 -3.76 -30.95
N LEU A 373 -12.07 -4.03 -30.14
CA LEU A 373 -10.77 -4.49 -30.62
C LEU A 373 -10.88 -5.95 -31.11
N LEU A 374 -11.53 -6.82 -30.33
CA LEU A 374 -11.79 -8.21 -30.72
C LEU A 374 -12.53 -8.31 -32.06
N HIS A 375 -13.56 -7.47 -32.25
CA HIS A 375 -14.32 -7.44 -33.51
C HIS A 375 -13.44 -7.00 -34.70
N ALA A 376 -12.60 -5.99 -34.51
CA ALA A 376 -11.69 -5.53 -35.56
C ALA A 376 -10.67 -6.59 -35.97
N MET A 377 -10.10 -7.32 -34.99
CA MET A 377 -9.10 -8.36 -35.25
C MET A 377 -9.72 -9.60 -35.88
N HIS A 378 -10.84 -10.09 -35.33
CA HIS A 378 -11.52 -11.28 -35.83
C HIS A 378 -12.27 -11.03 -37.15
N GLY A 379 -12.55 -9.77 -37.49
CA GLY A 379 -13.10 -9.39 -38.79
C GLY A 379 -12.16 -9.66 -39.97
N VAL A 380 -10.85 -9.82 -39.72
CA VAL A 380 -9.87 -10.15 -40.76
C VAL A 380 -9.48 -11.62 -40.67
N ALA A 381 -9.95 -12.42 -41.63
CA ALA A 381 -9.80 -13.88 -41.62
C ALA A 381 -8.36 -14.37 -41.42
N ALA A 382 -7.38 -13.76 -42.08
CA ALA A 382 -5.98 -14.15 -41.96
C ALA A 382 -5.40 -13.92 -40.54
N LEU A 383 -5.84 -12.87 -39.84
CA LEU A 383 -5.43 -12.60 -38.47
C LEU A 383 -6.20 -13.47 -37.48
N ARG A 384 -7.51 -13.63 -37.70
CA ARG A 384 -8.37 -14.51 -36.91
C ARG A 384 -7.81 -15.92 -36.80
N GLU A 385 -7.43 -16.53 -37.92
CA GLU A 385 -6.87 -17.89 -37.92
C GLU A 385 -5.61 -17.97 -37.04
N LYS A 386 -4.71 -16.99 -37.14
CA LYS A 386 -3.49 -16.94 -36.31
C LYS A 386 -3.79 -16.81 -34.82
N ILE A 387 -4.75 -15.95 -34.45
CA ILE A 387 -5.16 -15.77 -33.05
C ILE A 387 -5.83 -17.05 -32.52
N VAL A 388 -6.72 -17.66 -33.30
CA VAL A 388 -7.40 -18.91 -32.92
C VAL A 388 -6.39 -20.04 -32.76
N ASP A 389 -5.44 -20.19 -33.69
CA ASP A 389 -4.38 -21.20 -33.61
C ASP A 389 -3.52 -21.01 -32.35
N HIS A 390 -3.15 -19.76 -32.03
CA HIS A 390 -2.42 -19.46 -30.80
C HIS A 390 -3.23 -19.77 -29.55
N LEU A 391 -4.52 -19.39 -29.50
CA LEU A 391 -5.39 -19.68 -28.35
C LEU A 391 -5.63 -21.18 -28.13
N LEU A 392 -5.69 -21.97 -29.20
CA LEU A 392 -5.80 -23.44 -29.10
C LEU A 392 -4.54 -24.08 -28.48
N GLN A 393 -3.37 -23.49 -28.76
CA GLN A 393 -2.08 -23.99 -28.29
C GLN A 393 -1.74 -23.48 -26.87
N GLU A 394 -1.91 -22.19 -26.61
CA GLU A 394 -1.34 -21.49 -25.45
C GLU A 394 -2.38 -20.66 -24.66
N GLY A 395 -3.63 -20.58 -25.14
CA GLY A 395 -4.66 -19.73 -24.55
C GLY A 395 -5.19 -20.24 -23.21
N ASP A 396 -5.42 -19.32 -22.28
CA ASP A 396 -6.07 -19.64 -21.01
C ASP A 396 -7.60 -19.77 -21.17
N PRO A 397 -8.30 -20.47 -20.26
CA PRO A 397 -9.74 -20.70 -20.39
C PRO A 397 -10.58 -19.42 -20.48
N GLU A 398 -10.15 -18.34 -19.84
CA GLU A 398 -10.86 -17.05 -19.83
C GLU A 398 -10.67 -16.32 -21.16
N ALA A 399 -9.44 -16.24 -21.67
CA ALA A 399 -9.16 -15.70 -22.99
C ALA A 399 -9.87 -16.48 -24.09
N ILE A 400 -9.85 -17.82 -24.02
CA ILE A 400 -10.57 -18.68 -24.98
C ILE A 400 -12.08 -18.38 -24.92
N ALA A 401 -12.67 -18.27 -23.72
CA ALA A 401 -14.10 -17.98 -23.57
C ALA A 401 -14.47 -16.62 -24.19
N ARG A 402 -13.63 -15.62 -23.94
CA ARG A 402 -13.82 -14.25 -24.42
C ARG A 402 -13.72 -14.15 -25.94
N HIS A 403 -12.70 -14.77 -26.53
CA HIS A 403 -12.54 -14.80 -27.99
C HIS A 403 -13.63 -15.64 -28.66
N ARG A 404 -14.05 -16.77 -28.08
CA ARG A 404 -15.18 -17.58 -28.56
C ARG A 404 -16.46 -16.76 -28.62
N ALA A 405 -16.81 -16.07 -27.54
CA ALA A 405 -18.01 -15.23 -27.49
C ALA A 405 -18.01 -14.13 -28.58
N CYS A 406 -16.85 -13.54 -28.87
CA CYS A 406 -16.71 -12.58 -29.97
C CYS A 406 -16.85 -13.23 -31.35
N LEU A 407 -16.35 -14.45 -31.55
CA LEU A 407 -16.48 -15.16 -32.82
C LEU A 407 -17.94 -15.55 -33.09
N GLU A 408 -18.67 -15.96 -32.05
CA GLU A 408 -20.10 -16.24 -32.12
C GLU A 408 -20.89 -14.98 -32.50
N SER A 409 -20.58 -13.82 -31.92
CA SER A 409 -21.26 -12.56 -32.25
C SER A 409 -20.98 -12.08 -33.68
N LEU A 410 -19.83 -12.44 -34.25
CA LEU A 410 -19.48 -12.17 -35.66
C LEU A 410 -20.07 -13.19 -36.65
N GLY A 411 -20.67 -14.29 -36.17
CA GLY A 411 -21.14 -15.38 -37.01
C GLY A 411 -20.03 -16.32 -37.52
N GLU A 412 -18.82 -16.22 -36.96
CA GLU A 412 -17.66 -17.07 -37.28
C GLU A 412 -17.73 -18.40 -36.52
N LEU A 413 -18.83 -19.15 -36.74
CA LEU A 413 -19.20 -20.32 -35.97
C LEU A 413 -18.16 -21.46 -36.05
N ALA A 414 -17.48 -21.62 -37.19
CA ALA A 414 -16.46 -22.65 -37.35
C ALA A 414 -15.25 -22.41 -36.43
N ALA A 415 -14.79 -21.15 -36.34
CA ALA A 415 -13.69 -20.77 -35.44
C ALA A 415 -14.13 -20.84 -33.97
N ALA A 416 -15.36 -20.40 -33.66
CA ALA A 416 -15.91 -20.51 -32.31
C ALA A 416 -16.02 -21.97 -31.84
N GLN A 417 -16.47 -22.89 -32.71
CA GLN A 417 -16.56 -24.31 -32.42
C GLN A 417 -15.19 -24.94 -32.14
N ARG A 418 -14.14 -24.52 -32.87
CA ARG A 418 -12.76 -24.99 -32.60
C ARG A 418 -12.33 -24.61 -31.19
N LEU A 419 -12.56 -23.37 -30.77
CA LEU A 419 -12.26 -22.92 -29.40
C LEU A 419 -13.12 -23.62 -28.34
N ALA A 420 -14.40 -23.89 -28.63
CA ALA A 420 -15.28 -24.62 -27.73
C ALA A 420 -14.79 -26.06 -27.48
N ALA A 421 -14.36 -26.77 -28.53
CA ALA A 421 -13.84 -28.12 -28.43
C ALA A 421 -12.63 -28.22 -27.50
N ARG A 422 -11.80 -27.17 -27.43
CA ARG A 422 -10.66 -27.07 -26.50
C ARG A 422 -11.09 -26.85 -25.05
N GLN A 423 -12.18 -26.11 -24.82
CA GLN A 423 -12.72 -25.87 -23.46
C GLN A 423 -13.44 -27.09 -22.88
N ASP A 424 -14.04 -27.92 -23.74
CA ASP A 424 -14.77 -29.14 -23.35
C ASP A 424 -13.84 -30.36 -23.23
N GLU A 425 -12.56 -30.24 -23.60
CA GLU A 425 -11.57 -31.27 -23.29
C GLU A 425 -11.38 -31.36 -21.76
N PRO A 426 -11.62 -32.53 -21.12
CA PRO A 426 -11.22 -32.72 -19.73
C PRO A 426 -9.71 -32.45 -19.65
N PRO A 427 -9.21 -31.71 -18.63
CA PRO A 427 -7.79 -31.40 -18.51
C PRO A 427 -7.03 -32.71 -18.64
N ALA A 428 -6.19 -32.81 -19.67
CA ALA A 428 -5.62 -34.07 -20.13
C ALA A 428 -5.09 -34.86 -18.92
N ALA A 429 -5.72 -36.00 -18.64
CA ALA A 429 -5.30 -36.92 -17.60
C ALA A 429 -4.01 -37.61 -18.07
N GLY A 430 -2.89 -36.90 -17.92
CA GLY A 430 -1.58 -37.35 -18.33
C GLY A 430 -0.50 -36.34 -17.97
N ARG A 431 0.03 -36.41 -16.74
CA ARG A 431 1.41 -36.00 -16.39
C ARG A 431 1.94 -34.65 -16.91
N HIS A 432 1.11 -33.62 -17.09
CA HIS A 432 1.63 -32.28 -17.37
C HIS A 432 2.11 -31.63 -16.08
N THR A 433 3.37 -31.20 -16.09
CA THR A 433 3.95 -30.38 -15.02
C THR A 433 3.15 -29.06 -14.96
N ARG A 434 2.87 -28.58 -13.74
CA ARG A 434 1.97 -27.44 -13.50
C ARG A 434 2.69 -26.33 -12.76
N LEU A 435 2.59 -25.11 -13.27
CA LEU A 435 3.03 -23.89 -12.61
C LEU A 435 1.82 -23.15 -12.02
N LEU A 436 1.95 -22.60 -10.82
CA LEU A 436 1.04 -21.58 -10.30
C LEU A 436 1.72 -20.23 -10.39
N ALA A 437 1.20 -19.31 -11.20
CA ALA A 437 1.67 -17.94 -11.30
C ALA A 437 0.72 -17.00 -10.54
N ILE A 438 1.23 -16.26 -9.57
CA ILE A 438 0.43 -15.36 -8.73
C ILE A 438 0.93 -13.93 -8.92
N ASP A 439 0.10 -13.07 -9.50
CA ASP A 439 0.47 -11.71 -9.86
C ASP A 439 -0.78 -10.84 -9.99
N ASP A 440 -0.76 -9.62 -9.46
CA ASP A 440 -1.89 -8.69 -9.54
C ASP A 440 -2.00 -8.02 -10.91
N SER A 441 -0.90 -7.98 -11.67
CA SER A 441 -0.89 -7.52 -13.05
C SER A 441 -1.42 -8.58 -14.02
N ALA A 442 -2.55 -8.29 -14.69
CA ALA A 442 -3.09 -9.14 -15.75
C ALA A 442 -2.10 -9.36 -16.90
N ALA A 443 -1.25 -8.37 -17.21
CA ALA A 443 -0.20 -8.47 -18.21
C ALA A 443 0.85 -9.51 -17.81
N MET A 444 1.29 -9.50 -16.55
CA MET A 444 2.23 -10.50 -16.05
C MET A 444 1.61 -11.89 -15.99
N ARG A 445 0.34 -12.02 -15.56
CA ARG A 445 -0.38 -13.31 -15.61
C ARG A 445 -0.39 -13.90 -17.04
N SER A 446 -0.66 -13.06 -18.03
CA SER A 446 -0.62 -13.46 -19.44
C SER A 446 0.80 -13.84 -19.89
N PHE A 447 1.81 -13.08 -19.45
CA PHE A 447 3.22 -13.39 -19.72
C PHE A 447 3.64 -14.76 -19.15
N TYR A 448 3.24 -15.09 -17.93
CA TYR A 448 3.54 -16.41 -17.35
C TYR A 448 2.82 -17.53 -18.10
N GLN A 449 1.58 -17.32 -18.55
CA GLN A 449 0.85 -18.30 -19.34
C GLN A 449 1.57 -18.60 -20.66
N GLY A 450 2.10 -17.58 -21.34
CA GLY A 450 2.95 -17.76 -22.52
C GLY A 450 4.26 -18.51 -22.28
N ALA A 451 4.68 -18.70 -21.02
CA ALA A 451 5.89 -19.45 -20.70
C ALA A 451 5.69 -20.98 -20.70
N GLY A 452 4.46 -21.43 -20.40
CA GLY A 452 4.11 -22.85 -20.22
C GLY A 452 4.44 -23.74 -21.43
N PRO A 453 4.09 -23.36 -22.66
CA PRO A 453 4.31 -24.16 -23.87
C PRO A 453 5.78 -24.53 -24.11
N GLY A 454 6.71 -23.60 -23.86
CA GLY A 454 8.15 -23.86 -24.02
C GLY A 454 8.74 -24.84 -23.00
N LEU A 455 7.96 -25.22 -21.97
CA LEU A 455 8.34 -26.17 -20.93
C LEU A 455 7.41 -27.40 -20.85
N ASP A 456 6.45 -27.55 -21.79
CA ASP A 456 5.39 -28.56 -21.71
C ASP A 456 4.64 -28.54 -20.35
N MET A 457 4.35 -27.31 -19.90
CA MET A 457 3.74 -27.02 -18.60
C MET A 457 2.40 -26.31 -18.74
N GLU A 458 1.46 -26.69 -17.88
CA GLU A 458 0.20 -25.96 -17.68
C GLU A 458 0.39 -24.88 -16.62
N VAL A 459 -0.07 -23.65 -16.89
CA VAL A 459 0.09 -22.50 -15.98
C VAL A 459 -1.28 -22.09 -15.42
N LEU A 460 -1.46 -22.32 -14.12
CA LEU A 460 -2.58 -21.77 -13.35
C LEU A 460 -2.23 -20.36 -12.92
N VAL A 461 -3.20 -19.44 -12.96
CA VAL A 461 -2.97 -18.05 -12.57
C VAL A 461 -3.85 -17.63 -11.39
N ALA A 462 -3.33 -16.75 -10.55
CA ALA A 462 -4.04 -16.12 -9.44
C ALA A 462 -3.70 -14.64 -9.33
N GLU A 463 -4.66 -13.84 -8.88
CA GLU A 463 -4.54 -12.37 -8.87
C GLU A 463 -3.89 -11.81 -7.60
N HIS A 464 -3.75 -12.63 -6.55
CA HIS A 464 -3.12 -12.27 -5.28
C HIS A 464 -2.86 -13.52 -4.44
N GLY A 465 -2.07 -13.41 -3.35
CA GLY A 465 -1.67 -14.55 -2.53
C GLY A 465 -2.83 -15.38 -1.98
N GLN A 466 -3.92 -14.72 -1.53
CA GLN A 466 -5.11 -15.42 -1.01
C GLN A 466 -5.84 -16.26 -2.08
N HIS A 467 -5.88 -15.79 -3.34
CA HIS A 467 -6.44 -16.56 -4.45
C HIS A 467 -5.56 -17.79 -4.73
N GLY A 468 -4.23 -17.62 -4.77
CA GLY A 468 -3.30 -18.73 -4.92
C GLY A 468 -3.46 -19.80 -3.83
N LEU A 469 -3.59 -19.41 -2.56
CA LEU A 469 -3.86 -20.35 -1.46
C LEU A 469 -5.21 -21.05 -1.59
N SER A 470 -6.22 -20.36 -2.11
CA SER A 470 -7.55 -20.92 -2.31
C SER A 470 -7.54 -22.01 -3.39
N LEU A 471 -6.79 -21.81 -4.48
CA LEU A 471 -6.58 -22.84 -5.51
C LEU A 471 -5.88 -24.08 -4.95
N LEU A 472 -4.81 -23.88 -4.17
CA LEU A 472 -4.09 -24.98 -3.52
C LEU A 472 -4.97 -25.73 -2.51
N ASN A 473 -5.80 -25.00 -1.74
CA ASN A 473 -6.77 -25.58 -0.80
C ASN A 473 -7.88 -26.36 -1.49
N ALA A 474 -8.30 -25.93 -2.68
CA ALA A 474 -9.28 -26.63 -3.49
C ALA A 474 -8.71 -27.92 -4.14
N GLY A 475 -7.43 -28.23 -3.91
CA GLY A 475 -6.78 -29.46 -4.38
C GLY A 475 -6.04 -29.30 -5.69
N ALA A 476 -5.73 -28.06 -6.13
CA ALA A 476 -4.90 -27.85 -7.31
C ALA A 476 -3.50 -28.44 -7.09
N HIS A 477 -3.13 -29.45 -7.86
CA HIS A 477 -1.79 -30.02 -7.86
C HIS A 477 -0.86 -29.18 -8.73
N VAL A 478 0.24 -28.68 -8.15
CA VAL A 478 1.23 -27.85 -8.84
C VAL A 478 2.64 -28.30 -8.48
N HIS A 479 3.59 -28.03 -9.38
CA HIS A 479 4.97 -28.49 -9.30
C HIS A 479 5.95 -27.32 -9.11
N CYS A 480 5.53 -26.09 -9.37
CA CYS A 480 6.28 -24.88 -9.09
C CYS A 480 5.30 -23.72 -8.87
N VAL A 481 5.72 -22.71 -8.11
CA VAL A 481 5.01 -21.45 -7.95
C VAL A 481 5.91 -20.31 -8.40
N VAL A 482 5.40 -19.41 -9.21
CA VAL A 482 5.97 -18.07 -9.41
C VAL A 482 5.04 -17.08 -8.73
N VAL A 483 5.55 -16.27 -7.82
CA VAL A 483 4.72 -15.32 -7.04
C VAL A 483 5.33 -13.94 -7.10
N ASP A 484 4.52 -12.93 -7.39
CA ASP A 484 4.94 -11.55 -7.26
C ASP A 484 5.13 -11.18 -5.79
N MET A 485 6.18 -10.41 -5.51
CA MET A 485 6.47 -9.99 -4.14
C MET A 485 5.41 -9.04 -3.58
N ASN A 486 4.86 -8.13 -4.40
CA ASN A 486 4.06 -6.98 -3.94
C ASN A 486 2.65 -6.99 -4.55
N MET A 487 1.72 -7.70 -3.91
CA MET A 487 0.32 -7.77 -4.35
C MET A 487 -0.65 -7.22 -3.29
N PRO A 488 -1.84 -6.71 -3.68
CA PRO A 488 -2.91 -6.40 -2.75
C PRO A 488 -3.46 -7.67 -2.07
N VAL A 489 -4.22 -7.50 -0.98
CA VAL A 489 -4.84 -8.57 -0.17
C VAL A 489 -3.83 -9.46 0.58
N MET A 490 -2.86 -10.05 -0.13
CA MET A 490 -1.79 -10.86 0.45
C MET A 490 -0.56 -10.80 -0.45
N ASP A 491 0.55 -10.32 0.10
CA ASP A 491 1.84 -10.21 -0.57
C ASP A 491 2.54 -11.56 -0.74
N GLY A 492 3.56 -11.61 -1.60
CA GLY A 492 4.28 -12.84 -1.93
C GLY A 492 5.01 -13.46 -0.74
N ILE A 493 5.62 -12.68 0.14
CA ILE A 493 6.35 -13.21 1.30
C ILE A 493 5.37 -13.85 2.29
N THR A 494 4.25 -13.18 2.56
CA THR A 494 3.17 -13.71 3.40
C THR A 494 2.56 -14.98 2.80
N PHE A 495 2.33 -15.01 1.48
CA PHE A 495 1.90 -16.22 0.78
C PHE A 495 2.86 -17.38 1.01
N VAL A 496 4.17 -17.17 0.83
CA VAL A 496 5.19 -18.23 0.98
C VAL A 496 5.26 -18.73 2.42
N ARG A 497 5.17 -17.84 3.43
CA ARG A 497 5.09 -18.26 4.84
C ARG A 497 3.89 -19.17 5.10
N HIS A 498 2.72 -18.83 4.57
CA HIS A 498 1.53 -19.68 4.67
C HIS A 498 1.70 -21.00 3.92
N LEU A 499 2.31 -20.98 2.75
CA LEU A 499 2.61 -22.17 1.96
C LEU A 499 3.52 -23.12 2.75
N ARG A 500 4.63 -22.63 3.31
CA ARG A 500 5.62 -23.41 4.06
C ARG A 500 5.14 -23.92 5.41
N SER A 501 4.13 -23.28 6.01
CA SER A 501 3.47 -23.79 7.23
C SER A 501 2.76 -25.14 7.02
N ARG A 502 2.49 -25.51 5.77
CA ARG A 502 1.80 -26.74 5.39
C ARG A 502 2.82 -27.80 4.95
N SER A 503 2.82 -28.94 5.63
CA SER A 503 3.76 -30.04 5.35
C SER A 503 3.74 -30.53 3.90
N VAL A 504 2.57 -30.51 3.26
CA VAL A 504 2.37 -30.97 1.87
C VAL A 504 3.08 -30.09 0.84
N PHE A 505 3.33 -28.81 1.13
CA PHE A 505 3.97 -27.86 0.20
C PHE A 505 5.38 -27.47 0.63
N ARG A 506 5.99 -28.20 1.57
CA ARG A 506 7.31 -27.84 2.12
C ARG A 506 8.41 -27.85 1.04
N GLU A 507 8.34 -28.79 0.10
CA GLU A 507 9.32 -28.98 -0.97
C GLU A 507 8.90 -28.36 -2.30
N LEU A 508 7.73 -27.72 -2.37
CA LEU A 508 7.23 -27.12 -3.60
C LEU A 508 8.13 -25.94 -4.02
N PRO A 509 8.81 -25.96 -5.19
CA PRO A 509 9.67 -24.87 -5.61
C PRO A 509 8.91 -23.55 -5.77
N VAL A 510 9.44 -22.47 -5.19
CA VAL A 510 8.89 -21.12 -5.23
C VAL A 510 9.91 -20.15 -5.82
N ILE A 511 9.52 -19.53 -6.92
CA ILE A 511 10.23 -18.42 -7.56
C ILE A 511 9.53 -17.12 -7.17
N MET A 512 10.28 -16.19 -6.59
CA MET A 512 9.79 -14.85 -6.28
C MET A 512 10.09 -13.90 -7.43
N ALA A 513 9.04 -13.40 -8.09
CA ALA A 513 9.13 -12.35 -9.09
C ALA A 513 9.07 -10.98 -8.41
N THR A 514 9.97 -10.06 -8.72
CA THR A 514 10.01 -8.75 -8.04
C THR A 514 10.60 -7.64 -8.90
N THR A 515 9.94 -6.49 -8.99
CA THR A 515 10.45 -5.31 -9.73
C THR A 515 11.67 -4.68 -9.06
N GLU A 516 11.75 -4.76 -7.74
CA GLU A 516 12.81 -4.18 -6.93
C GLU A 516 12.98 -5.00 -5.64
N SER A 517 14.15 -5.59 -5.43
CA SER A 517 14.49 -6.25 -4.17
C SER A 517 15.65 -5.51 -3.50
N THR A 518 15.41 -4.95 -2.33
CA THR A 518 16.50 -4.57 -1.42
C THR A 518 17.20 -5.83 -0.90
N ALA A 519 18.42 -5.68 -0.37
CA ALA A 519 19.12 -6.82 0.25
C ALA A 519 18.28 -7.46 1.36
N GLU A 520 17.58 -6.65 2.14
CA GLU A 520 16.72 -7.06 3.26
C GLU A 520 15.46 -7.80 2.79
N GLN A 521 14.78 -7.31 1.75
CA GLN A 521 13.61 -8.02 1.18
C GLN A 521 14.00 -9.38 0.60
N ARG A 522 15.20 -9.47 0.01
CA ARG A 522 15.74 -10.73 -0.48
C ARG A 522 16.02 -11.69 0.67
N GLU A 523 16.59 -11.21 1.76
CA GLU A 523 16.82 -12.00 2.97
C GLU A 523 15.51 -12.50 3.60
N GLN A 524 14.51 -11.63 3.75
CA GLN A 524 13.19 -12.01 4.27
C GLN A 524 12.49 -13.07 3.41
N ALA A 525 12.58 -12.93 2.08
CA ALA A 525 12.03 -13.90 1.15
C ALA A 525 12.78 -15.24 1.22
N VAL A 526 14.11 -15.25 1.36
CA VAL A 526 14.91 -16.46 1.61
C VAL A 526 14.48 -17.12 2.93
N GLN A 527 14.35 -16.35 4.01
CA GLN A 527 13.90 -16.85 5.31
C GLN A 527 12.46 -17.39 5.28
N ALA A 528 11.59 -16.81 4.44
CA ALA A 528 10.25 -17.31 4.22
C ALA A 528 10.23 -18.66 3.48
N GLY A 529 11.32 -19.04 2.81
CA GLY A 529 11.47 -20.29 2.07
C GLY A 529 11.28 -20.14 0.56
N VAL A 530 11.63 -18.98 -0.01
CA VAL A 530 11.77 -18.78 -1.46
C VAL A 530 13.02 -19.47 -1.97
N ASP A 531 12.90 -20.21 -3.07
CA ASP A 531 13.99 -20.99 -3.65
C ASP A 531 14.80 -20.19 -4.67
N GLU A 532 14.16 -19.28 -5.43
CA GLU A 532 14.85 -18.47 -6.43
C GLU A 532 14.18 -17.10 -6.65
N PHE A 533 14.93 -16.14 -7.19
CA PHE A 533 14.43 -14.80 -7.50
C PHE A 533 14.50 -14.49 -8.99
N LEU A 534 13.45 -13.87 -9.51
CA LEU A 534 13.41 -13.27 -10.84
C LEU A 534 13.15 -11.77 -10.73
N LYS A 535 14.16 -10.96 -11.08
CA LYS A 535 14.02 -9.49 -11.09
C LYS A 535 13.19 -9.06 -12.30
N LYS A 536 12.01 -8.51 -12.05
CA LYS A 536 11.09 -8.00 -13.05
C LYS A 536 11.62 -6.71 -13.69
N PRO A 537 11.24 -6.50 -14.96
CA PRO A 537 10.80 -7.56 -15.86
C PRO A 537 11.99 -8.42 -16.29
N PHE A 538 11.69 -9.68 -16.56
CA PHE A 538 12.62 -10.70 -17.00
C PHE A 538 12.15 -11.26 -18.34
N THR A 539 13.07 -11.83 -19.11
CA THR A 539 12.73 -12.39 -20.41
C THR A 539 12.04 -13.75 -20.25
N MET A 540 11.27 -14.15 -21.27
CA MET A 540 10.63 -15.47 -21.32
C MET A 540 11.66 -16.59 -21.11
N HIS A 541 12.82 -16.47 -21.76
CA HIS A 541 13.92 -17.40 -21.60
C HIS A 541 14.45 -17.48 -20.16
N ALA A 542 14.60 -16.33 -19.46
CA ALA A 542 15.08 -16.29 -18.09
C ALA A 542 14.10 -16.98 -17.12
N LEU A 543 12.79 -16.76 -17.32
CA LEU A 543 11.73 -17.45 -16.59
C LEU A 543 11.79 -18.96 -16.84
N GLN A 544 11.78 -19.38 -18.11
CA GLN A 544 11.77 -20.79 -18.49
C GLN A 544 13.01 -21.53 -17.99
N SER A 545 14.19 -20.93 -18.13
CA SER A 545 15.46 -21.49 -17.65
C SER A 545 15.46 -21.67 -16.13
N THR A 546 14.88 -20.72 -15.40
CA THR A 546 14.78 -20.78 -13.95
C THR A 546 13.86 -21.89 -13.49
N ILE A 547 12.67 -22.00 -14.11
CA ILE A 547 11.70 -23.06 -13.81
C ILE A 547 12.29 -24.43 -14.12
N ALA A 548 12.89 -24.61 -15.30
CA ALA A 548 13.50 -25.88 -15.70
C ALA A 548 14.58 -26.34 -14.71
N ARG A 549 15.43 -25.41 -14.25
CA ARG A 549 16.47 -25.73 -13.25
C ARG A 549 15.86 -26.22 -11.93
N LEU A 550 14.81 -25.56 -11.43
CA LEU A 550 14.19 -25.92 -10.15
C LEU A 550 13.40 -27.23 -10.21
N LEU A 551 12.87 -27.59 -11.37
CA LEU A 551 12.12 -28.85 -11.55
C LEU A 551 13.00 -30.07 -11.84
N HIS A 552 14.27 -29.84 -12.20
CA HIS A 552 15.26 -30.90 -12.47
C HIS A 552 16.28 -31.08 -11.33
N THR A 553 16.06 -30.44 -10.18
CA THR A 553 16.82 -30.63 -8.93
C THR A 553 16.01 -31.51 -8.00
#